data_AF-A0A9W4CRL2-F1
#
_entry.id   AF-A0A9W4CRL2-F1
#
_cell.length_a   1.000
_cell.length_b   1.000
_cell.length_c   1.000
_cell.angle_alpha   90.00
_cell.angle_beta   90.00
_cell.angle_gamma   90.00
#
_symmetry.space_group_name_H-M   'P 1'
#
loop_
_entity.id
_entity.type
_entity.pdbx_description
1 polymer ?
#
loop_
_entity_poly.entity_id
_entity_poly.type
_entity_poly.pdbx_seq_one_letter_code
_entity_poly.pdbx_strand_id
1 'polypeptide(L)'
;MMKVLGFVAVAGTFLNVTPQINGVASIPVNPPIQIAQNSSSSSIQGYCFSVANDNMDSIARIYIQGNKVTGRVEATIHNQKESYYTSYIQTLQGTKNGNKLSLNITTKIELDTQKTKETWTLTSDSLNTGRVVYQKQPCLVSQIRFAPGKNSATVSQSVVRGSRDIYLLKANQGQRMDLKMTSLENNAVFDVIAPNGQVLKTEATQSSLKLPATGTYEIIVGGTRGNATYQLNVKIQ
;
A
#
# COMPACT_ATOMS: atom_id res chain seq x y z
N MET A 1 34.28 -63.70 -26.14
CA MET A 1 32.86 -63.84 -25.77
C MET A 1 32.16 -62.54 -26.11
N MET A 2 31.29 -62.52 -27.13
CA MET A 2 30.56 -61.33 -27.56
C MET A 2 29.17 -61.77 -27.98
N LYS A 3 28.13 -61.30 -27.29
CA LYS A 3 26.73 -61.52 -27.66
C LYS A 3 26.08 -60.16 -27.96
N VAL A 4 25.65 -60.04 -29.20
CA VAL A 4 24.88 -58.95 -29.79
C VAL A 4 23.40 -59.18 -29.45
N LEU A 5 22.69 -58.14 -29.01
CA LEU A 5 21.23 -58.09 -28.98
C LEU A 5 20.78 -57.00 -29.96
N GLY A 6 20.04 -57.42 -30.99
CA GLY A 6 19.47 -56.55 -32.00
C GLY A 6 18.16 -55.92 -31.53
N PHE A 7 17.96 -54.65 -31.90
CA PHE A 7 16.67 -53.97 -31.83
C PHE A 7 16.18 -53.68 -33.24
N VAL A 8 14.92 -54.05 -33.48
CA VAL A 8 14.16 -53.86 -34.71
C VAL A 8 13.71 -52.41 -34.82
N ALA A 9 14.01 -51.75 -35.94
CA ALA A 9 13.47 -50.43 -36.27
C ALA A 9 12.16 -50.59 -37.07
N VAL A 10 11.06 -50.06 -36.55
CA VAL A 10 9.79 -49.94 -37.27
C VAL A 10 9.68 -48.50 -37.80
N ALA A 11 9.66 -48.36 -39.12
CA ALA A 11 9.43 -47.08 -39.78
C ALA A 11 7.93 -46.75 -39.78
N GLY A 12 7.53 -45.74 -39.01
CA GLY A 12 6.19 -45.16 -39.06
C GLY A 12 6.15 -44.00 -40.06
N THR A 13 5.28 -44.07 -41.04
CA THR A 13 4.96 -43.01 -41.99
C THR A 13 4.15 -41.90 -41.30
N PHE A 14 4.67 -40.67 -41.33
CA PHE A 14 3.93 -39.48 -40.86
C PHE A 14 3.00 -38.97 -41.96
N LEU A 15 1.69 -39.03 -41.74
CA LEU A 15 0.70 -38.30 -42.54
C LEU A 15 0.62 -36.86 -42.02
N ASN A 16 1.01 -35.89 -42.85
CA ASN A 16 0.80 -34.46 -42.57
C ASN A 16 -0.68 -34.12 -42.77
N VAL A 17 -1.39 -33.84 -41.67
CA VAL A 17 -2.75 -33.27 -41.69
C VAL A 17 -2.66 -31.83 -41.23
N THR A 18 -2.75 -30.88 -42.15
CA THR A 18 -2.93 -29.44 -41.86
C THR A 18 -4.34 -29.22 -41.28
N PRO A 19 -4.49 -28.64 -40.07
CA PRO A 19 -5.81 -28.25 -39.59
C PRO A 19 -6.23 -26.92 -40.24
N GLN A 20 -7.38 -26.92 -40.94
CA GLN A 20 -8.05 -25.69 -41.34
C GLN A 20 -8.67 -25.02 -40.10
N ILE A 21 -8.20 -23.81 -39.82
CA ILE A 21 -8.73 -22.90 -38.80
C ILE A 21 -10.01 -22.25 -39.35
N ASN A 22 -11.17 -22.71 -38.90
CA ASN A 22 -12.43 -22.02 -39.10
C ASN A 22 -12.52 -20.82 -38.15
N GLY A 23 -12.79 -19.63 -38.72
CA GLY A 23 -12.80 -18.35 -38.02
C GLY A 23 -13.86 -18.29 -36.92
N VAL A 24 -13.42 -17.98 -35.70
CA VAL A 24 -14.30 -17.65 -34.57
C VAL A 24 -14.56 -16.14 -34.63
N ALA A 25 -15.84 -15.76 -34.67
CA ALA A 25 -16.30 -14.38 -34.68
C ALA A 25 -15.73 -13.58 -33.50
N SER A 26 -15.21 -12.39 -33.81
CA SER A 26 -14.64 -11.43 -32.86
C SER A 26 -15.71 -10.91 -31.90
N ILE A 27 -15.50 -11.14 -30.59
CA ILE A 27 -16.25 -10.47 -29.52
C ILE A 27 -15.83 -8.99 -29.49
N PRO A 28 -16.76 -8.02 -29.44
CA PRO A 28 -16.39 -6.61 -29.27
C PRO A 28 -15.77 -6.40 -27.88
N VAL A 29 -14.45 -6.25 -27.84
CA VAL A 29 -13.73 -5.80 -26.65
C VAL A 29 -14.01 -4.30 -26.51
N ASN A 30 -14.83 -3.94 -25.53
CA ASN A 30 -14.94 -2.56 -25.08
C ASN A 30 -13.52 -2.06 -24.72
N PRO A 31 -13.10 -0.88 -25.21
CA PRO A 31 -11.77 -0.38 -24.92
C PRO A 31 -11.61 -0.20 -23.40
N PRO A 32 -10.45 -0.58 -22.84
CA PRO A 32 -10.15 -0.28 -21.45
C PRO A 32 -10.25 1.24 -21.23
N ILE A 33 -10.91 1.62 -20.14
CA ILE A 33 -10.99 2.99 -19.61
C ILE A 33 -9.59 3.60 -19.73
N GLN A 34 -9.48 4.65 -20.55
CA GLN A 34 -8.24 5.40 -20.63
C GLN A 34 -7.98 6.06 -19.28
N ILE A 35 -7.07 5.49 -18.51
CA ILE A 35 -6.41 6.21 -17.42
C ILE A 35 -5.62 7.29 -18.12
N ALA A 36 -6.14 8.51 -18.14
CA ALA A 36 -5.45 9.68 -18.63
C ALA A 36 -4.12 9.80 -17.88
N GLN A 37 -3.04 9.35 -18.52
CA GLN A 37 -1.68 9.64 -18.11
C GLN A 37 -1.38 11.09 -18.51
N ASN A 38 -1.88 12.05 -17.72
CA ASN A 38 -1.35 13.40 -17.79
C ASN A 38 0.03 13.39 -17.10
N SER A 39 1.06 13.29 -17.91
CA SER A 39 2.45 13.49 -17.55
C SER A 39 2.74 14.99 -17.37
N SER A 40 3.04 15.38 -16.13
CA SER A 40 3.87 16.52 -15.66
C SER A 40 3.26 17.36 -14.53
N SER A 41 3.34 16.83 -13.29
CA SER A 41 3.93 17.49 -12.11
C SER A 41 3.53 16.77 -10.81
N SER A 42 4.49 16.03 -10.25
CA SER A 42 4.48 15.35 -8.94
C SER A 42 3.47 14.21 -8.73
N SER A 43 3.71 13.06 -9.38
CA SER A 43 3.19 11.80 -8.84
C SER A 43 3.75 11.60 -7.43
N ILE A 44 2.88 11.26 -6.48
CA ILE A 44 3.30 10.94 -5.12
C ILE A 44 3.96 9.56 -5.13
N GLN A 45 5.19 9.48 -4.63
CA GLN A 45 5.90 8.23 -4.42
C GLN A 45 5.71 7.81 -2.96
N GLY A 46 5.27 6.58 -2.74
CA GLY A 46 5.09 6.02 -1.40
C GLY A 46 6.01 4.83 -1.16
N TYR A 47 6.52 4.73 0.05
CA TYR A 47 7.43 3.68 0.49
C TYR A 47 6.97 3.15 1.84
N CYS A 48 7.01 1.83 2.01
CA CYS A 48 6.75 1.18 3.28
C CYS A 48 8.02 0.49 3.75
N PHE A 49 8.30 0.60 5.03
CA PHE A 49 9.41 -0.06 5.67
C PHE A 49 8.95 -0.67 7.00
N SER A 50 9.63 -1.71 7.46
CA SER A 50 9.41 -2.26 8.78
C SER A 50 10.71 -2.71 9.44
N VAL A 51 10.62 -2.89 10.75
CA VAL A 51 11.61 -3.52 11.59
C VAL A 51 10.84 -4.37 12.60
N ALA A 52 11.24 -5.63 12.75
CA ALA A 52 10.69 -6.53 13.76
C ALA A 52 11.86 -7.29 14.39
N ASN A 53 12.01 -7.14 15.70
CA ASN A 53 13.01 -7.84 16.51
C ASN A 53 12.46 -8.04 17.93
N ASP A 54 13.25 -8.66 18.80
CA ASP A 54 12.86 -9.02 20.17
C ASP A 54 12.35 -7.82 21.00
N ASN A 55 12.79 -6.60 20.66
CA ASN A 55 12.52 -5.40 21.43
C ASN A 55 11.56 -4.42 20.75
N MET A 56 11.26 -4.60 19.46
CA MET A 56 10.45 -3.65 18.71
C MET A 56 9.80 -4.27 17.47
N ASP A 57 8.53 -3.93 17.26
CA ASP A 57 7.84 -4.03 15.98
C ASP A 57 7.46 -2.62 15.53
N SER A 58 7.91 -2.20 14.34
CA SER A 58 7.58 -0.89 13.82
C SER A 58 7.47 -0.86 12.30
N ILE A 59 6.53 -0.04 11.83
CA ILE A 59 6.27 0.23 10.42
C ILE A 59 6.44 1.72 10.16
N ALA A 60 7.16 2.07 9.09
CA ALA A 60 7.31 3.43 8.61
C ALA A 60 6.73 3.56 7.19
N ARG A 61 5.87 4.55 6.96
CA ARG A 61 5.36 4.93 5.64
C ARG A 61 5.88 6.32 5.29
N ILE A 62 6.56 6.44 4.15
CA ILE A 62 7.15 7.70 3.66
C ILE A 62 6.51 8.05 2.32
N TYR A 63 6.06 9.29 2.19
CA TYR A 63 5.48 9.83 0.97
C TYR A 63 6.28 11.03 0.49
N ILE A 64 6.60 11.04 -0.81
CA ILE A 64 7.40 12.08 -1.45
C ILE A 64 6.60 12.65 -2.63
N GLN A 65 6.40 13.96 -2.61
CA GLN A 65 5.78 14.70 -3.70
C GLN A 65 6.68 15.89 -4.06
N GLY A 66 7.44 15.76 -5.16
CA GLY A 66 8.53 16.70 -5.45
C GLY A 66 9.61 16.61 -4.38
N ASN A 67 9.92 17.72 -3.71
CA ASN A 67 10.83 17.74 -2.56
C ASN A 67 10.10 17.57 -1.21
N LYS A 68 8.76 17.64 -1.17
CA LYS A 68 7.99 17.56 0.06
C LYS A 68 7.95 16.12 0.55
N VAL A 69 8.22 15.95 1.85
CA VAL A 69 8.15 14.66 2.54
C VAL A 69 7.04 14.73 3.57
N THR A 70 6.18 13.71 3.56
CA THR A 70 5.27 13.41 4.67
C THR A 70 5.42 11.94 5.04
N GLY A 71 4.96 11.54 6.21
CA GLY A 71 5.01 10.14 6.57
C GLY A 71 4.53 9.88 7.98
N ARG A 72 4.59 8.60 8.34
CA ARG A 72 4.14 8.09 9.62
C ARG A 72 5.04 6.96 10.07
N VAL A 73 5.29 6.89 11.38
CA VAL A 73 5.84 5.69 12.04
C VAL A 73 4.84 5.21 13.07
N GLU A 74 4.61 3.90 13.11
CA GLU A 74 3.87 3.21 14.16
C GLU A 74 4.83 2.21 14.76
N ALA A 75 4.99 2.24 16.07
CA ALA A 75 5.97 1.40 16.75
C ALA A 75 5.42 0.88 18.06
N THR A 76 5.77 -0.36 18.35
CA THR A 76 5.56 -1.00 19.64
C THR A 76 6.92 -1.44 20.16
N ILE A 77 7.24 -1.02 21.37
CA ILE A 77 8.44 -1.43 22.09
C ILE A 77 8.05 -2.53 23.06
N HIS A 78 8.82 -3.60 23.05
CA HIS A 78 8.68 -4.72 23.96
C HIS A 78 9.98 -4.85 24.75
N ASN A 79 9.92 -4.96 26.07
CA ASN A 79 11.03 -5.45 26.86
C ASN A 79 10.50 -6.55 27.77
N GLN A 80 10.59 -7.78 27.30
CA GLN A 80 10.07 -8.95 28.03
C GLN A 80 10.77 -9.16 29.37
N LYS A 81 12.09 -8.86 29.44
CA LYS A 81 12.88 -9.02 30.68
C LYS A 81 12.43 -8.06 31.78
N GLU A 82 11.97 -6.88 31.40
CA GLU A 82 11.51 -5.84 32.33
C GLU A 82 9.98 -5.71 32.40
N SER A 83 9.24 -6.59 31.71
CA SER A 83 7.77 -6.50 31.58
C SER A 83 7.26 -5.12 31.13
N TYR A 84 8.03 -4.45 30.27
CA TYR A 84 7.71 -3.14 29.75
C TYR A 84 7.16 -3.24 28.32
N TYR A 85 6.03 -2.56 28.07
CA TYR A 85 5.37 -2.49 26.78
C TYR A 85 4.88 -1.06 26.56
N THR A 86 5.28 -0.43 25.47
CA THR A 86 4.72 0.86 25.08
C THR A 86 4.55 0.93 23.57
N SER A 87 3.70 1.83 23.11
CA SER A 87 3.54 2.10 21.68
C SER A 87 3.56 3.60 21.42
N TYR A 88 4.06 3.98 20.26
CA TYR A 88 4.07 5.36 19.84
C TYR A 88 3.75 5.51 18.36
N ILE A 89 3.25 6.70 18.03
CA ILE A 89 2.99 7.13 16.67
C ILE A 89 3.83 8.37 16.40
N GLN A 90 4.48 8.42 15.24
CA GLN A 90 5.13 9.62 14.75
C GLN A 90 4.44 10.14 13.49
N THR A 91 4.23 11.45 13.42
CA THR A 91 3.85 12.16 12.19
C THR A 91 5.05 12.93 11.68
N LEU A 92 5.38 12.74 10.40
CA LEU A 92 6.57 13.28 9.75
C LEU A 92 6.19 14.34 8.73
N GLN A 93 6.87 15.49 8.75
CA GLN A 93 6.74 16.53 7.73
C GLN A 93 8.10 17.14 7.43
N GLY A 94 8.47 17.29 6.17
CA GLY A 94 9.80 17.78 5.85
C GLY A 94 10.10 17.90 4.37
N THR A 95 11.40 17.89 4.06
CA THR A 95 11.89 17.97 2.68
C THR A 95 12.97 16.92 2.39
N LYS A 96 13.11 16.58 1.12
CA LYS A 96 14.13 15.65 0.61
C LYS A 96 15.20 16.41 -0.16
N ASN A 97 16.46 16.14 0.15
CA ASN A 97 17.63 16.54 -0.63
C ASN A 97 18.53 15.32 -0.86
N GLY A 98 18.65 14.87 -2.12
CA GLY A 98 19.30 13.60 -2.43
C GLY A 98 18.61 12.43 -1.70
N ASN A 99 19.36 11.70 -0.88
CA ASN A 99 18.87 10.62 -0.02
C ASN A 99 18.55 11.07 1.42
N LYS A 100 18.72 12.35 1.76
CA LYS A 100 18.47 12.88 3.10
C LYS A 100 17.07 13.45 3.20
N LEU A 101 16.38 13.10 4.29
CA LEU A 101 15.07 13.63 4.66
C LEU A 101 15.25 14.52 5.89
N SER A 102 15.08 15.83 5.75
CA SER A 102 15.06 16.76 6.87
C SER A 102 13.64 16.88 7.39
N LEU A 103 13.38 16.33 8.59
CA LEU A 103 12.04 16.08 9.12
C LEU A 103 11.78 16.86 10.41
N ASN A 104 10.61 17.48 10.50
CA ASN A 104 9.95 17.82 11.75
C ASN A 104 9.07 16.63 12.14
N ILE A 105 9.30 16.07 13.32
CA ILE A 105 8.67 14.85 13.80
C ILE A 105 7.85 15.20 15.03
N THR A 106 6.59 14.79 15.05
CA THR A 106 5.74 14.83 16.25
C THR A 106 5.51 13.39 16.70
N THR A 107 6.01 13.04 17.88
CA THR A 107 5.83 11.72 18.49
C THR A 107 4.75 11.82 19.56
N LYS A 108 3.74 10.94 19.48
CA LYS A 108 2.72 10.78 20.51
C LYS A 108 2.91 9.42 21.19
N ILE A 109 3.09 9.45 22.50
CA ILE A 109 3.25 8.26 23.35
C ILE A 109 2.28 8.43 24.50
N GLU A 110 1.26 7.58 24.58
CA GLU A 110 0.22 7.69 25.60
C GLU A 110 -0.40 9.10 25.66
N LEU A 111 -0.15 9.84 26.75
CA LEU A 111 -0.62 11.22 26.97
C LEU A 111 0.44 12.29 26.66
N ASP A 112 1.66 11.89 26.31
CA ASP A 112 2.76 12.79 26.00
C ASP A 112 2.88 13.05 24.49
N THR A 113 3.33 14.25 24.15
CA THR A 113 3.61 14.68 22.77
C THR A 113 4.94 15.41 22.71
N GLN A 114 5.86 14.85 21.95
CA GLN A 114 7.22 15.38 21.78
C GLN A 114 7.42 15.83 20.34
N LYS A 115 8.19 16.91 20.15
CA LYS A 115 8.55 17.41 18.82
C LYS A 115 10.06 17.44 18.65
N THR A 116 10.55 16.81 17.59
CA THR A 116 11.99 16.77 17.27
C THR A 116 12.23 17.19 15.83
N LYS A 117 13.48 17.56 15.54
CA LYS A 117 13.99 17.72 14.17
C LYS A 117 15.06 16.68 13.95
N GLU A 118 14.92 15.90 12.89
CA GLU A 118 15.84 14.81 12.58
C GLU A 118 16.19 14.80 11.09
N THR A 119 17.35 14.22 10.77
CA THR A 119 17.73 13.95 9.39
C THR A 119 17.84 12.45 9.19
N TRP A 120 16.92 11.88 8.42
CA TRP A 120 16.91 10.45 8.09
C TRP A 120 17.53 10.22 6.71
N THR A 121 18.00 9.00 6.46
CA THR A 121 18.57 8.61 5.16
C THR A 121 17.68 7.56 4.52
N LEU A 122 17.18 7.85 3.31
CA LEU A 122 16.32 7.00 2.51
C LEU A 122 17.08 6.44 1.32
N THR A 123 17.15 5.11 1.20
CA THR A 123 17.71 4.42 0.03
C THR A 123 16.61 3.68 -0.74
N SER A 124 16.98 2.92 -1.76
CA SER A 124 16.06 2.05 -2.50
C SER A 124 15.41 0.99 -1.63
N ASP A 125 16.12 0.53 -0.58
CA ASP A 125 15.80 -0.69 0.16
C ASP A 125 15.72 -0.48 1.68
N SER A 126 16.13 0.69 2.18
CA SER A 126 16.12 0.97 3.62
C SER A 126 15.82 2.43 3.96
N LEU A 127 15.35 2.61 5.20
CA LEU A 127 15.20 3.89 5.86
C LEU A 127 16.01 3.87 7.16
N ASN A 128 17.07 4.68 7.22
CA ASN A 128 17.92 4.80 8.40
C ASN A 128 17.60 6.09 9.17
N THR A 129 17.13 5.95 10.41
CA THR A 129 16.75 7.07 11.28
C THR A 129 17.90 7.60 12.14
N GLY A 130 19.09 7.00 12.04
CA GLY A 130 20.22 7.17 12.94
C GLY A 130 20.14 6.30 14.20
N ARG A 131 18.92 5.90 14.59
CA ARG A 131 18.67 4.98 15.72
C ARG A 131 18.37 3.56 15.26
N VAL A 132 17.64 3.43 14.16
CA VAL A 132 17.16 2.16 13.62
C VAL A 132 17.25 2.19 12.10
N VAL A 133 17.54 1.03 11.52
CA VAL A 133 17.47 0.80 10.07
C VAL A 133 16.25 -0.07 9.77
N TYR A 134 15.28 0.50 9.07
CA TYR A 134 14.10 -0.21 8.60
C TYR A 134 14.38 -0.83 7.23
N GLN A 135 13.82 -2.01 6.98
CA GLN A 135 13.87 -2.71 5.70
C GLN A 135 12.61 -2.46 4.90
N LYS A 136 12.76 -2.27 3.59
CA LYS A 136 11.62 -2.00 2.70
C LYS A 136 10.65 -3.17 2.65
N GLN A 137 9.37 -2.85 2.65
CA GLN A 137 8.27 -3.77 2.52
C GLN A 137 7.51 -3.54 1.22
N PRO A 138 6.96 -4.59 0.60
CA PRO A 138 6.02 -4.44 -0.49
C PRO A 138 4.79 -3.65 -0.04
N CYS A 139 4.48 -2.57 -0.76
CA CYS A 139 3.19 -1.91 -0.66
C CYS A 139 2.87 -1.18 -1.95
N LEU A 140 1.58 -1.06 -2.23
CA LEU A 140 1.08 -0.21 -3.32
C LEU A 140 0.63 1.12 -2.71
N VAL A 141 1.10 2.24 -3.25
CA VAL A 141 0.60 3.57 -2.86
C VAL A 141 -0.02 4.24 -4.06
N SER A 142 -1.26 4.70 -3.92
CA SER A 142 -2.03 5.34 -5.00
C SER A 142 -2.84 6.51 -4.47
N GLN A 143 -3.08 7.51 -5.31
CA GLN A 143 -3.93 8.64 -4.94
C GLN A 143 -5.33 8.43 -5.49
N ILE A 144 -6.36 8.55 -4.63
CA ILE A 144 -7.75 8.63 -5.08
C ILE A 144 -8.03 10.06 -5.52
N ARG A 145 -8.57 10.20 -6.73
CA ARG A 145 -9.07 11.46 -7.30
C ARG A 145 -10.49 11.22 -7.81
N PHE A 146 -11.39 12.14 -7.52
CA PHE A 146 -12.74 12.08 -8.07
C PHE A 146 -12.77 12.73 -9.46
N ALA A 147 -13.60 12.18 -10.34
CA ALA A 147 -13.86 12.80 -11.63
C ALA A 147 -14.50 14.20 -11.43
N PRO A 148 -14.35 15.13 -12.40
CA PRO A 148 -14.97 16.44 -12.31
C PRO A 148 -16.46 16.36 -11.98
N GLY A 149 -16.91 17.15 -11.00
CA GLY A 149 -18.31 17.16 -10.52
C GLY A 149 -18.74 15.91 -9.75
N LYS A 150 -17.84 14.96 -9.47
CA LYS A 150 -18.10 13.79 -8.63
C LYS A 150 -17.47 13.97 -7.25
N ASN A 151 -18.06 13.30 -6.27
CA ASN A 151 -17.58 13.25 -4.90
C ASN A 151 -17.34 11.81 -4.42
N SER A 152 -17.29 10.85 -5.35
CA SER A 152 -17.01 9.45 -5.06
C SER A 152 -16.17 8.82 -6.16
N ALA A 153 -15.48 7.74 -5.79
CA ALA A 153 -14.77 6.84 -6.70
C ALA A 153 -14.82 5.42 -6.14
N THR A 154 -14.68 4.44 -7.03
CA THR A 154 -14.46 3.04 -6.68
C THR A 154 -13.11 2.62 -7.22
N VAL A 155 -12.31 1.98 -6.38
CA VAL A 155 -11.04 1.34 -6.77
C VAL A 155 -11.19 -0.17 -6.65
N SER A 156 -10.66 -0.91 -7.62
CA SER A 156 -10.66 -2.38 -7.64
C SER A 156 -9.22 -2.86 -7.70
N GLN A 157 -8.83 -3.74 -6.77
CA GLN A 157 -7.46 -4.22 -6.68
C GLN A 157 -7.39 -5.57 -5.94
N SER A 158 -6.22 -6.20 -5.96
CA SER A 158 -5.87 -7.35 -5.12
C SER A 158 -4.70 -7.02 -4.21
N VAL A 159 -4.85 -7.26 -2.90
CA VAL A 159 -3.78 -7.14 -1.92
C VAL A 159 -3.19 -8.51 -1.60
N VAL A 160 -1.87 -8.63 -1.68
CA VAL A 160 -1.14 -9.86 -1.34
C VAL A 160 -1.02 -9.99 0.18
N ARG A 161 -1.08 -11.22 0.71
CA ARG A 161 -0.90 -11.50 2.14
C ARG A 161 0.37 -10.85 2.67
N GLY A 162 0.25 -10.08 3.74
CA GLY A 162 1.37 -9.37 4.38
C GLY A 162 1.71 -8.02 3.74
N SER A 163 1.27 -7.75 2.50
CA SER A 163 1.37 -6.43 1.87
C SER A 163 0.24 -5.52 2.33
N ARG A 164 0.30 -4.25 1.94
CA ARG A 164 -0.77 -3.26 2.09
C ARG A 164 -0.93 -2.44 0.82
N ASP A 165 -2.18 -2.12 0.51
CA ASP A 165 -2.51 -1.10 -0.48
C ASP A 165 -2.91 0.17 0.26
N ILE A 166 -2.30 1.30 -0.08
CA ILE A 166 -2.48 2.57 0.61
C ILE A 166 -3.06 3.56 -0.38
N TYR A 167 -4.28 4.01 -0.10
CA TYR A 167 -4.94 5.04 -0.86
C TYR A 167 -4.86 6.39 -0.15
N LEU A 168 -4.30 7.36 -0.85
CA LEU A 168 -4.19 8.73 -0.38
C LEU A 168 -5.35 9.56 -0.91
N LEU A 169 -6.14 10.16 -0.01
CA LEU A 169 -7.29 10.97 -0.36
C LEU A 169 -7.21 12.35 0.30
N LYS A 170 -7.26 13.41 -0.51
CA LYS A 170 -7.37 14.78 0.01
C LYS A 170 -8.81 15.06 0.40
N ALA A 171 -9.02 15.56 1.61
CA ALA A 171 -10.31 16.00 2.11
C ALA A 171 -10.15 17.10 3.16
N ASN A 172 -11.25 17.80 3.45
CA ASN A 172 -11.30 18.92 4.38
C ASN A 172 -11.93 18.52 5.72
N GLN A 173 -11.52 19.20 6.78
CA GLN A 173 -12.16 19.10 8.08
C GLN A 173 -13.66 19.37 7.97
N GLY A 174 -14.46 18.62 8.73
CA GLY A 174 -15.91 18.77 8.81
C GLY A 174 -16.67 17.98 7.74
N GLN A 175 -16.03 17.63 6.62
CA GLN A 175 -16.64 16.73 5.62
C GLN A 175 -16.94 15.36 6.22
N ARG A 176 -17.85 14.63 5.59
CA ARG A 176 -18.14 13.22 5.86
C ARG A 176 -17.45 12.35 4.82
N MET A 177 -16.70 11.34 5.26
CA MET A 177 -16.14 10.30 4.42
C MET A 177 -16.89 8.99 4.63
N ASP A 178 -17.59 8.52 3.59
CA ASP A 178 -18.21 7.21 3.57
C ASP A 178 -17.33 6.23 2.81
N LEU A 179 -17.06 5.07 3.42
CA LEU A 179 -16.26 4.01 2.84
C LEU A 179 -17.04 2.70 2.86
N LYS A 180 -16.99 1.95 1.77
CA LYS A 180 -17.56 0.60 1.68
C LYS A 180 -16.60 -0.33 0.95
N MET A 181 -16.19 -1.38 1.65
CA MET A 181 -15.36 -2.46 1.14
C MET A 181 -16.23 -3.64 0.73
N THR A 182 -15.94 -4.22 -0.42
CA THR A 182 -16.46 -5.53 -0.83
C THR A 182 -15.30 -6.42 -1.28
N SER A 183 -15.36 -7.70 -0.94
CA SER A 183 -14.38 -8.69 -1.35
C SER A 183 -15.07 -10.04 -1.52
N LEU A 184 -14.70 -10.81 -2.54
CA LEU A 184 -15.37 -12.08 -2.86
C LEU A 184 -15.40 -13.05 -1.67
N GLU A 185 -14.29 -13.15 -0.94
CA GLU A 185 -14.14 -14.07 0.20
C GLU A 185 -14.36 -13.41 1.56
N ASN A 186 -14.90 -12.17 1.61
CA ASN A 186 -15.07 -11.39 2.85
C ASN A 186 -13.78 -11.29 3.69
N ASN A 187 -12.64 -11.15 3.02
CA ASN A 187 -11.31 -11.19 3.63
C ASN A 187 -10.49 -9.91 3.40
N ALA A 188 -11.11 -8.81 2.96
CA ALA A 188 -10.48 -7.49 2.89
C ALA A 188 -11.05 -6.54 3.92
N VAL A 189 -10.19 -5.79 4.59
CA VAL A 189 -10.53 -4.73 5.56
C VAL A 189 -9.73 -3.47 5.29
N PHE A 190 -10.16 -2.34 5.85
CA PHE A 190 -9.40 -1.10 5.80
C PHE A 190 -9.26 -0.40 7.15
N ASP A 191 -8.14 0.30 7.29
CA ASP A 191 -7.92 1.33 8.30
C ASP A 191 -8.07 2.72 7.68
N VAL A 192 -8.40 3.73 8.50
CA VAL A 192 -8.40 5.14 8.08
C VAL A 192 -7.58 5.96 9.05
N ILE A 193 -6.58 6.68 8.55
CA ILE A 193 -5.71 7.56 9.32
C ILE A 193 -5.86 8.99 8.81
N ALA A 194 -6.08 9.91 9.74
CA ALA A 194 -6.24 11.33 9.46
C ALA A 194 -4.90 12.06 9.26
N PRO A 195 -4.89 13.23 8.61
CA PRO A 195 -3.68 14.02 8.37
C PRO A 195 -2.92 14.42 9.64
N ASN A 196 -3.61 14.52 10.77
CA ASN A 196 -3.04 14.81 12.09
C ASN A 196 -2.47 13.55 12.78
N GLY A 197 -2.53 12.39 12.13
CA GLY A 197 -2.07 11.11 12.65
C GLY A 197 -3.08 10.36 13.52
N GLN A 198 -4.30 10.86 13.71
CA GLN A 198 -5.35 10.15 14.43
C GLN A 198 -5.84 8.95 13.61
N VAL A 199 -5.84 7.76 14.21
CA VAL A 199 -6.53 6.59 13.63
C VAL A 199 -8.03 6.78 13.85
N LEU A 200 -8.79 6.86 12.76
CA LEU A 200 -10.23 7.07 12.78
C LEU A 200 -10.99 5.75 12.75
N LYS A 201 -10.43 4.74 12.09
CA LYS A 201 -11.01 3.42 12.01
C LYS A 201 -9.92 2.37 11.78
N THR A 202 -10.17 1.18 12.30
CA THR A 202 -9.31 0.00 12.18
C THR A 202 -10.14 -1.18 11.71
N GLU A 203 -9.58 -1.97 10.80
CA GLU A 203 -10.09 -3.25 10.27
C GLU A 203 -11.58 -3.24 9.93
N ALA A 204 -12.06 -2.18 9.27
CA ALA A 204 -13.46 -2.04 8.90
C ALA A 204 -13.75 -2.54 7.49
N THR A 205 -15.00 -2.95 7.27
CA THR A 205 -15.58 -3.16 5.93
C THR A 205 -16.52 -2.03 5.51
N GLN A 206 -16.97 -1.20 6.45
CA GLN A 206 -17.76 -0.02 6.17
C GLN A 206 -17.55 1.04 7.27
N SER A 207 -17.58 2.32 6.89
CA SER A 207 -17.53 3.43 7.85
C SER A 207 -18.17 4.70 7.29
N SER A 208 -18.61 5.58 8.20
CA SER A 208 -19.01 6.96 7.91
C SER A 208 -18.35 7.87 8.94
N LEU A 209 -17.34 8.64 8.51
CA LEU A 209 -16.43 9.37 9.39
C LEU A 209 -16.63 10.87 9.22
N LYS A 210 -16.81 11.62 10.32
CA LYS A 210 -16.66 13.07 10.30
C LYS A 210 -15.18 13.41 10.39
N LEU A 211 -14.67 14.13 9.41
CA LEU A 211 -13.25 14.36 9.22
C LEU A 211 -12.71 15.41 10.20
N PRO A 212 -11.71 15.07 11.05
CA PRO A 212 -11.23 16.00 12.08
C PRO A 212 -10.21 17.02 11.59
N ALA A 213 -9.65 16.86 10.38
CA ALA A 213 -8.57 17.72 9.89
C ALA A 213 -8.60 17.86 8.37
N THR A 214 -8.17 19.01 7.87
CA THR A 214 -7.93 19.19 6.43
C THR A 214 -6.57 18.62 6.06
N GLY A 215 -6.51 17.82 5.01
CA GLY A 215 -5.25 17.27 4.51
C GLY A 215 -5.40 15.98 3.72
N THR A 216 -4.34 15.17 3.72
CA THR A 216 -4.32 13.86 3.06
C THR A 216 -4.57 12.76 4.08
N TYR A 217 -5.61 11.97 3.85
CA TYR A 217 -5.96 10.79 4.61
C TYR A 217 -5.30 9.55 4.00
N GLU A 218 -4.94 8.58 4.85
CA GLU A 218 -4.51 7.25 4.43
C GLU A 218 -5.66 6.28 4.63
N ILE A 219 -6.05 5.57 3.57
CA ILE A 219 -6.95 4.42 3.64
C ILE A 219 -6.10 3.19 3.33
N ILE A 220 -5.87 2.35 4.34
CA ILE A 220 -4.91 1.25 4.26
C ILE A 220 -5.70 -0.04 4.16
N VAL A 221 -5.59 -0.74 3.03
CA VAL A 221 -6.29 -1.99 2.76
C VAL A 221 -5.34 -3.16 2.99
N GLY A 222 -5.84 -4.18 3.66
CA GLY A 222 -5.14 -5.44 3.92
C GLY A 222 -6.08 -6.64 3.86
N GLY A 223 -5.49 -7.81 3.63
CA GLY A 223 -6.20 -9.09 3.74
C GLY A 223 -6.20 -9.61 5.18
N THR A 224 -7.33 -10.12 5.67
CA THR A 224 -7.43 -10.80 6.99
C THR A 224 -7.00 -12.26 6.91
N ARG A 225 -7.23 -12.90 5.75
CA ARG A 225 -6.85 -14.29 5.48
C ARG A 225 -6.38 -14.43 4.04
N GLY A 226 -5.07 -14.63 3.85
CA GLY A 226 -4.49 -14.83 2.52
C GLY A 226 -4.49 -13.55 1.67
N ASN A 227 -4.48 -13.75 0.35
CA ASN A 227 -4.65 -12.66 -0.61
C ASN A 227 -6.13 -12.27 -0.67
N ALA A 228 -6.42 -11.01 -0.97
CA ALA A 228 -7.80 -10.53 -1.09
C ALA A 228 -7.98 -9.67 -2.33
N THR A 229 -8.94 -10.03 -3.18
CA THR A 229 -9.43 -9.16 -4.26
C THR A 229 -10.62 -8.37 -3.75
N TYR A 230 -10.60 -7.06 -3.96
CA TYR A 230 -11.57 -6.15 -3.36
C TYR A 230 -12.00 -5.02 -4.30
N GLN A 231 -13.14 -4.42 -3.95
CA GLN A 231 -13.54 -3.10 -4.40
C GLN A 231 -13.75 -2.21 -3.18
N LEU A 232 -13.16 -1.02 -3.22
CA LEU A 232 -13.34 0.01 -2.20
C LEU A 232 -14.04 1.20 -2.85
N ASN A 233 -15.28 1.45 -2.42
CA ASN A 233 -15.98 2.69 -2.73
C ASN A 233 -15.66 3.73 -1.65
N VAL A 234 -15.30 4.93 -2.10
CA VAL A 234 -15.00 6.07 -1.22
C VAL A 234 -15.82 7.27 -1.69
N LYS A 235 -16.47 7.95 -0.76
CA LYS A 235 -17.30 9.14 -1.02
C LYS A 235 -17.02 10.22 0.02
N ILE A 236 -17.01 11.48 -0.41
CA ILE A 236 -16.84 12.67 0.43
C ILE A 236 -18.07 13.56 0.30
N GLN A 237 -18.58 14.12 1.41
CA GLN A 237 -19.72 15.05 1.44
C GLN A 237 -19.44 16.24 2.36
#